data_AF-A0A950T896-F1
#
_entry.id   AF-A0A950T896-F1
#
_cell.length_a   1.000
_cell.length_b   1.000
_cell.length_c   1.000
_cell.angle_alpha   90.00
_cell.angle_beta   90.00
_cell.angle_gamma   90.00
#
_symmetry.space_group_name_H-M   'P 1'
#
loop_
_entity.id
_entity.type
_entity.pdbx_description
1 polymer ?
#
loop_
_entity_poly.entity_id
_entity_poly.type
_entity_poly.pdbx_seq_one_letter_code
_entity_poly.pdbx_strand_id
1 'polypeptide(L)'
;MSLSEDIPLSENITQTTEELGQITQTTEALEQLPRIYDQRSATNGQRQTSLQERNTDDLPSLNIETPIARGAWRLAVHLREENMRLRSELEEQRSELRQIIDEYNGMQAEFDKEVAIVHNGYRQEIEHYQTHLVQMMEERNRIHGAYLQLEQRYQELDSTFQHAVEEEARKMVIEASQTIELSTGKIPALLQEAVKALEAQTWQADSKHLIEALYLKNEVKQMAQHLAEERRQLEEQRQQLFAMQHTAHQQIELHQKAAQARLRARWKVVSLCTSIGLLGLLVTLQFVFLYFLHVKMAPSVSIAVIAPIVLCVVLSFVFEQPFTMIRHMYKSAPHKRKV
;
A
#
# COMPACT_ATOMS: atom_id res chain seq x y z
N MET A 1 43.36 -30.20 -24.62
CA MET A 1 43.23 -29.27 -23.49
C MET A 1 41.77 -28.98 -23.31
N SER A 2 41.18 -29.61 -22.31
CA SER A 2 39.76 -29.56 -21.94
C SER A 2 39.48 -28.31 -21.10
N LEU A 3 38.48 -27.52 -21.48
CA LEU A 3 37.83 -26.57 -20.60
C LEU A 3 36.32 -26.83 -20.70
N SER A 4 35.85 -27.60 -19.73
CA SER A 4 34.45 -27.83 -19.41
C SER A 4 34.06 -26.71 -18.44
N GLU A 5 33.20 -25.78 -18.87
CA GLU A 5 32.55 -24.80 -18.00
C GLU A 5 31.08 -25.21 -17.88
N ASP A 6 30.81 -26.02 -16.85
CA ASP A 6 29.46 -26.29 -16.37
C ASP A 6 28.96 -25.04 -15.61
N ILE A 7 27.99 -24.33 -16.19
CA ILE A 7 27.30 -23.20 -15.56
C ILE A 7 26.06 -23.75 -14.82
N PRO A 8 25.92 -23.59 -13.50
CA PRO A 8 24.79 -24.12 -12.74
C PRO A 8 23.55 -23.23 -12.93
N LEU A 9 22.68 -23.61 -13.87
CA LEU A 9 21.40 -22.93 -14.16
C LEU A 9 20.27 -23.29 -13.18
N SER A 10 20.46 -24.29 -12.30
CA SER A 10 19.39 -24.80 -11.43
C SER A 10 19.22 -24.02 -10.12
N GLU A 11 20.28 -23.37 -9.62
CA GLU A 11 20.28 -22.71 -8.30
C GLU A 11 19.59 -21.32 -8.32
N ASN A 12 19.57 -20.66 -9.47
CA ASN A 12 18.95 -19.33 -9.66
C ASN A 12 17.42 -19.39 -9.82
N ILE A 13 16.87 -20.53 -10.26
CA ILE A 13 15.42 -20.69 -10.48
C ILE A 13 14.70 -20.98 -9.14
N THR A 14 15.38 -21.61 -8.19
CA THR A 14 14.86 -21.87 -6.85
C THR A 14 14.81 -20.60 -5.98
N GLN A 15 15.76 -19.67 -6.14
CA GLN A 15 15.74 -18.41 -5.37
C GLN A 15 14.61 -17.46 -5.80
N THR A 16 14.28 -17.41 -7.09
CA THR A 16 13.21 -16.54 -7.61
C THR A 16 11.80 -17.04 -7.28
N THR A 17 11.62 -18.33 -7.03
CA THR A 17 10.35 -18.90 -6.58
C THR A 17 10.09 -18.72 -5.09
N GLU A 18 11.14 -18.73 -4.26
CA GLU A 18 11.02 -18.40 -2.82
C GLU A 18 10.70 -16.92 -2.58
N GLU A 19 11.22 -16.00 -3.40
CA GLU A 19 10.91 -14.57 -3.29
C GLU A 19 9.45 -14.23 -3.68
N LEU A 20 8.87 -14.93 -4.67
CA LEU A 20 7.43 -14.82 -4.98
C LEU A 20 6.55 -15.38 -3.85
N GLY A 21 6.99 -16.46 -3.21
CA GLY A 21 6.31 -17.05 -2.04
C GLY A 21 6.27 -16.10 -0.83
N GLN A 22 7.34 -15.35 -0.59
CA GLN A 22 7.42 -14.37 0.51
C GLN A 22 6.57 -13.12 0.26
N ILE A 23 6.49 -12.61 -0.97
CA ILE A 23 5.64 -11.45 -1.28
C ILE A 23 4.17 -11.76 -1.01
N THR A 24 3.73 -12.98 -1.35
CA THR A 24 2.34 -13.43 -1.16
C THR A 24 1.96 -13.59 0.32
N GLN A 25 2.90 -13.97 1.19
CA GLN A 25 2.66 -14.11 2.63
C GLN A 25 2.55 -12.77 3.38
N THR A 26 3.13 -11.68 2.86
CA THR A 26 3.09 -10.37 3.54
C THR A 26 1.78 -9.61 3.33
N THR A 27 0.98 -9.97 2.32
CA THR A 27 -0.35 -9.39 2.06
C THR A 27 -1.46 -10.04 2.88
N GLU A 28 -1.32 -11.30 3.29
CA GLU A 28 -2.33 -12.03 4.09
C GLU A 28 -2.37 -11.55 5.56
N ALA A 29 -1.25 -11.01 6.07
CA ALA A 29 -1.13 -10.53 7.45
C ALA A 29 -1.83 -9.19 7.73
N LEU A 30 -2.30 -8.47 6.70
CA LEU A 30 -3.06 -7.22 6.83
C LEU A 30 -4.59 -7.46 6.87
N GLU A 31 -5.07 -8.69 6.68
CA GLU A 31 -6.50 -9.00 6.54
C GLU A 31 -7.26 -9.23 7.87
N GLN A 32 -6.59 -9.27 9.02
CA GLN A 32 -7.26 -9.51 10.30
C GLN A 32 -7.57 -8.20 11.05
N LEU A 33 -8.54 -7.46 10.53
CA LEU A 33 -9.33 -6.51 11.32
C LEU A 33 -10.46 -7.27 12.05
N PRO A 34 -10.73 -6.96 13.33
CA PRO A 34 -11.64 -7.76 14.14
C PRO A 34 -13.07 -7.63 13.62
N ARG A 35 -13.66 -8.76 13.22
CA ARG A 35 -15.08 -8.91 12.92
C ARG A 35 -15.89 -8.50 14.16
N ILE A 36 -16.60 -7.39 14.06
CA ILE A 36 -17.53 -6.91 15.08
C ILE A 36 -18.73 -7.87 15.12
N TYR A 37 -18.91 -8.43 16.31
CA TYR A 37 -19.99 -9.35 16.69
C TYR A 37 -21.37 -8.63 16.73
N ASP A 38 -22.39 -9.31 16.22
CA ASP A 38 -23.82 -9.23 16.53
C ASP A 38 -24.53 -7.85 16.63
N GLN A 39 -24.97 -7.34 15.48
CA GLN A 39 -25.85 -6.17 15.36
C GLN A 39 -27.36 -6.52 15.49
N ARG A 40 -27.73 -7.80 15.58
CA ARG A 40 -29.14 -8.25 15.50
C ARG A 40 -29.89 -8.29 16.84
N SER A 41 -29.20 -8.18 17.97
CA SER A 41 -29.80 -8.18 19.32
C SER A 41 -30.15 -6.77 19.84
N ALA A 42 -29.56 -5.72 19.26
CA ALA A 42 -29.78 -4.32 19.70
C ALA A 42 -31.14 -3.74 19.25
N THR A 43 -31.70 -4.19 18.13
CA THR A 43 -32.93 -3.62 17.56
C THR A 43 -34.20 -4.02 18.32
N ASN A 44 -34.21 -5.21 18.94
CA ASN A 44 -35.36 -5.67 19.73
C ASN A 44 -35.45 -4.99 21.10
N GLY A 45 -34.32 -4.59 21.70
CA GLY A 45 -34.32 -3.80 22.95
C GLY A 45 -34.85 -2.38 22.76
N GLN A 46 -34.60 -1.77 21.59
CA GLN A 46 -34.93 -0.37 21.32
C GLN A 46 -36.43 -0.10 21.09
N ARG A 47 -37.22 -1.13 20.69
CA ARG A 47 -38.69 -1.03 20.59
C ARG A 47 -39.40 -1.13 21.93
N GLN A 48 -38.82 -1.80 22.93
CA GLN A 48 -39.41 -1.90 24.26
C GLN A 48 -39.16 -0.63 25.09
N THR A 49 -38.00 0.01 24.93
CA THR A 49 -37.71 1.28 25.62
C THR A 49 -38.56 2.44 25.13
N SER A 50 -38.88 2.51 23.83
CA SER A 50 -39.71 3.59 23.26
C SER A 50 -41.19 3.49 23.65
N LEU A 51 -41.70 2.29 23.90
CA LEU A 51 -43.04 2.09 24.46
C LEU A 51 -43.11 2.45 25.95
N GLN A 52 -42.02 2.22 26.70
CA GLN A 52 -41.92 2.59 28.12
C GLN A 52 -41.78 4.11 28.31
N GLU A 53 -41.04 4.81 27.44
CA GLU A 53 -40.86 6.27 27.47
C GLU A 53 -42.11 7.08 27.12
N ARG A 54 -43.11 6.46 26.47
CA ARG A 54 -44.42 7.08 26.23
C ARG A 54 -45.30 7.09 27.48
N ASN A 55 -45.13 6.11 28.38
CA ASN A 55 -45.93 5.99 29.60
C ASN A 55 -45.42 6.85 30.76
N THR A 56 -44.25 7.50 30.65
CA THR A 56 -43.75 8.44 31.66
C THR A 56 -44.31 9.86 31.49
N ASP A 57 -45.11 10.11 30.46
CA ASP A 57 -45.67 11.44 30.14
C ASP A 57 -47.04 11.70 30.80
N ASP A 58 -47.61 10.68 31.46
CA ASP A 58 -48.84 10.77 32.25
C ASP A 58 -48.52 10.90 33.74
N LEU A 59 -48.22 12.13 34.16
CA LEU A 59 -48.17 12.49 35.59
C LEU A 59 -49.59 12.78 36.12
N PRO A 60 -49.85 12.49 37.42
CA PRO A 60 -51.17 12.69 38.02
C PRO A 60 -51.60 14.16 37.96
N SER A 61 -52.87 14.39 37.63
CA SER A 61 -53.49 15.72 37.56
C SER A 61 -53.47 16.41 38.94
N LEU A 62 -52.49 17.28 39.17
CA LEU A 62 -52.39 18.11 40.37
C LEU A 62 -53.47 19.19 40.34
N ASN A 63 -54.34 19.18 41.36
CA ASN A 63 -55.47 20.10 41.52
C ASN A 63 -54.97 21.55 41.69
N ILE A 64 -55.35 22.44 40.76
CA ILE A 64 -54.78 23.78 40.58
C ILE A 64 -55.52 24.80 41.45
N GLU A 65 -55.35 24.75 42.78
CA GLU A 65 -55.99 25.74 43.67
C GLU A 65 -55.02 26.60 44.48
N THR A 66 -53.70 26.40 44.38
CA THR A 66 -52.70 27.22 45.10
C THR A 66 -51.76 28.01 44.15
N PRO A 67 -51.37 29.26 44.50
CA PRO A 67 -50.50 30.09 43.67
C PRO A 67 -49.09 29.50 43.48
N ILE A 68 -48.62 28.69 44.44
CA ILE A 68 -47.37 27.93 44.35
C ILE A 68 -47.48 26.82 43.30
N ALA A 69 -48.64 26.15 43.18
CA ALA A 69 -48.87 25.12 42.17
C ALA A 69 -48.85 25.66 40.73
N ARG A 70 -49.22 26.92 40.51
CA ARG A 70 -49.12 27.55 39.17
C ARG A 70 -47.68 27.76 38.69
N GLY A 71 -46.76 28.04 39.61
CA GLY A 71 -45.33 28.16 39.30
C GLY A 71 -44.71 26.80 38.99
N ALA A 72 -45.03 25.79 39.81
CA ALA A 72 -44.61 24.41 39.59
C ALA A 72 -45.16 23.84 38.26
N TRP A 73 -46.40 24.17 37.89
CA TRP A 73 -47.01 23.76 36.63
C TRP A 73 -46.31 24.37 35.41
N ARG A 74 -45.98 25.68 35.45
CA ARG A 74 -45.20 26.31 34.36
C ARG A 74 -43.81 25.69 34.19
N LEU A 75 -43.14 25.38 35.30
CA LEU A 75 -41.85 24.67 35.26
C LEU A 75 -42.01 23.27 34.67
N ALA A 76 -43.06 22.54 35.04
CA ALA A 76 -43.35 21.21 34.49
C ALA A 76 -43.64 21.25 32.98
N VAL A 77 -44.41 22.25 32.51
CA VAL A 77 -44.65 22.46 31.08
C VAL A 77 -43.34 22.77 30.35
N HIS A 78 -42.50 23.65 30.90
CA HIS A 78 -41.21 23.98 30.29
C HIS A 78 -40.27 22.78 30.21
N LEU A 79 -40.16 21.99 31.27
CA LEU A 79 -39.38 20.75 31.27
C LEU A 79 -39.91 19.72 30.26
N ARG A 80 -41.23 19.68 30.04
CA ARG A 80 -41.84 18.81 29.03
C ARG A 80 -41.49 19.25 27.61
N GLU A 81 -41.53 20.54 27.34
CA GLU A 81 -41.11 21.11 26.05
C GLU A 81 -39.62 20.84 25.78
N GLU A 82 -38.75 21.04 26.79
CA GLU A 82 -37.32 20.73 26.67
C GLU A 82 -37.08 19.24 26.47
N ASN A 83 -37.78 18.36 27.19
CA ASN A 83 -37.64 16.91 27.02
C ASN A 83 -38.07 16.46 25.61
N MET A 84 -39.18 17.02 25.11
CA MET A 84 -39.64 16.78 23.74
C MET A 84 -38.62 17.26 22.70
N ARG A 85 -38.02 18.43 22.89
CA ARG A 85 -36.97 18.96 22.02
C ARG A 85 -35.70 18.10 22.04
N LEU A 86 -35.25 17.69 23.23
CA LEU A 86 -34.07 16.84 23.37
C LEU A 86 -34.31 15.46 22.75
N ARG A 87 -35.53 14.91 22.86
CA ARG A 87 -35.92 13.67 22.18
C ARG A 87 -35.89 13.80 20.66
N SER A 88 -36.39 14.92 20.10
CA SER A 88 -36.31 15.15 18.66
C SER A 88 -34.87 15.29 18.17
N GLU A 89 -34.02 16.04 18.90
CA GLU A 89 -32.61 16.22 18.54
C GLU A 89 -31.82 14.91 18.64
N LEU A 90 -32.15 14.07 19.63
CA LEU A 90 -31.53 12.75 19.78
C LEU A 90 -31.96 11.78 18.68
N GLU A 91 -33.21 11.83 18.21
CA GLU A 91 -33.64 11.01 17.07
C GLU A 91 -33.05 11.51 15.74
N GLU A 92 -32.90 12.83 15.57
CA GLU A 92 -32.20 13.44 14.44
C GLU A 92 -30.74 12.96 14.38
N GLN A 93 -29.99 13.09 15.47
CA GLN A 93 -28.60 12.60 15.55
C GLN A 93 -28.48 11.09 15.30
N ARG A 94 -29.45 10.30 15.79
CA ARG A 94 -29.49 8.85 15.50
C ARG A 94 -29.74 8.57 14.03
N SER A 95 -30.57 9.37 13.38
CA SER A 95 -30.84 9.24 11.94
C SER A 95 -29.61 9.59 11.11
N GLU A 96 -28.91 10.67 11.46
CA GLU A 96 -27.65 11.07 10.81
C GLU A 96 -26.58 9.99 10.98
N LEU A 97 -26.43 9.44 12.20
CA LEU A 97 -25.47 8.38 12.46
C LEU A 97 -25.77 7.12 11.64
N ARG A 98 -27.05 6.73 11.52
CA ARG A 98 -27.46 5.61 10.66
C ARG A 98 -27.11 5.87 9.20
N GLN A 99 -27.40 7.07 8.71
CA GLN A 99 -27.07 7.45 7.34
C GLN A 99 -25.56 7.37 7.08
N ILE A 100 -24.73 7.89 7.98
CA ILE A 100 -23.27 7.83 7.85
C ILE A 100 -22.77 6.38 7.86
N ILE A 101 -23.36 5.52 8.69
CA ILE A 101 -23.02 4.09 8.73
C ILE A 101 -23.39 3.41 7.40
N ASP A 102 -24.55 3.71 6.85
CA ASP A 102 -25.00 3.14 5.58
C ASP A 102 -24.12 3.62 4.41
N GLU A 103 -23.75 4.90 4.38
CA GLU A 103 -22.80 5.48 3.41
C GLU A 103 -21.42 4.84 3.53
N TYR A 104 -20.92 4.66 4.76
CA TYR A 104 -19.64 3.99 5.01
C TYR A 104 -19.66 2.53 4.53
N ASN A 105 -20.72 1.78 4.85
CA ASN A 105 -20.87 0.40 4.42
C ASN A 105 -20.98 0.28 2.89
N GLY A 106 -21.66 1.24 2.24
CA GLY A 106 -21.73 1.33 0.79
C GLY A 106 -20.35 1.54 0.16
N MET A 107 -19.60 2.51 0.68
CA MET A 107 -18.24 2.80 0.21
C MET A 107 -17.28 1.62 0.46
N GLN A 108 -17.42 0.94 1.59
CA GLN A 108 -16.64 -0.26 1.89
C GLN A 108 -16.94 -1.39 0.90
N ALA A 109 -18.21 -1.62 0.56
CA ALA A 109 -18.59 -2.64 -0.40
C ALA A 109 -18.09 -2.34 -1.83
N GLU A 110 -18.07 -1.06 -2.22
CA GLU A 110 -17.47 -0.62 -3.49
C GLU A 110 -15.96 -0.84 -3.51
N PHE A 111 -15.28 -0.50 -2.42
CA PHE A 111 -13.84 -0.73 -2.27
C PHE A 111 -13.50 -2.24 -2.34
N ASP A 112 -14.24 -3.08 -1.60
CA ASP A 112 -14.04 -4.53 -1.63
C ASP A 112 -14.24 -5.11 -3.05
N LYS A 113 -15.21 -4.55 -3.79
CA LYS A 113 -15.44 -4.92 -5.19
C LYS A 113 -14.28 -4.50 -6.10
N GLU A 114 -13.75 -3.30 -5.94
CA GLU A 114 -12.58 -2.83 -6.71
C GLU A 114 -11.35 -3.68 -6.43
N VAL A 115 -11.09 -4.00 -5.15
CA VAL A 115 -10.00 -4.90 -4.74
C VAL A 115 -10.16 -6.27 -5.40
N ALA A 116 -11.37 -6.83 -5.41
CA ALA A 116 -11.64 -8.11 -6.06
C ALA A 116 -11.41 -8.06 -7.58
N ILE A 117 -11.81 -6.98 -8.25
CA ILE A 117 -11.57 -6.78 -9.69
C ILE A 117 -10.08 -6.70 -9.99
N VAL A 118 -9.34 -5.89 -9.23
CA VAL A 118 -7.89 -5.74 -9.39
C VAL A 118 -7.17 -7.05 -9.15
N HIS A 119 -7.52 -7.76 -8.08
CA HIS A 119 -6.90 -9.05 -7.75
C HIS A 119 -7.17 -10.12 -8.82
N ASN A 120 -8.41 -10.22 -9.31
CA ASN A 120 -8.74 -11.11 -10.41
C ASN A 120 -8.03 -10.72 -11.70
N GLY A 121 -7.89 -9.42 -11.99
CA GLY A 121 -7.13 -8.91 -13.12
C GLY A 121 -5.67 -9.35 -13.07
N TYR A 122 -5.00 -9.12 -11.95
CA TYR A 122 -3.61 -9.56 -11.77
C TYR A 122 -3.45 -11.07 -11.87
N ARG A 123 -4.38 -11.84 -11.30
CA ARG A 123 -4.35 -13.30 -11.40
C ARG A 123 -4.45 -13.77 -12.86
N GLN A 124 -5.35 -13.17 -13.65
CA GLN A 124 -5.49 -13.47 -15.06
C GLN A 124 -4.23 -13.09 -15.87
N GLU A 125 -3.62 -11.95 -15.57
CA GLU A 125 -2.37 -11.53 -16.21
C GLU A 125 -1.23 -12.50 -15.90
N ILE A 126 -1.09 -12.94 -14.65
CA ILE A 126 -0.09 -13.93 -14.24
C ILE A 126 -0.32 -15.26 -14.98
N GLU A 127 -1.55 -15.75 -15.02
CA GLU A 127 -1.90 -16.98 -15.75
C GLU A 127 -1.63 -16.84 -17.26
N HIS A 128 -1.88 -15.66 -17.83
CA HIS A 128 -1.57 -15.35 -19.23
C HIS A 128 -0.06 -15.38 -19.49
N TYR A 129 0.75 -14.71 -18.67
CA TYR A 129 2.21 -14.71 -18.82
C TYR A 129 2.81 -16.09 -18.62
N GLN A 130 2.32 -16.87 -17.65
CA GLN A 130 2.76 -18.24 -17.46
C GLN A 130 2.47 -19.11 -18.69
N THR A 131 1.26 -19.00 -19.24
CA THR A 131 0.89 -19.71 -20.48
C THR A 131 1.77 -19.30 -21.64
N HIS A 132 2.02 -18.00 -21.80
CA HIS A 132 2.86 -17.47 -22.86
C HIS A 132 4.32 -17.95 -22.74
N LEU A 133 4.88 -18.00 -21.53
CA LEU A 133 6.22 -18.55 -21.29
C LEU A 133 6.31 -20.03 -21.65
N VAL A 134 5.28 -20.82 -21.33
CA VAL A 134 5.23 -22.24 -21.72
C VAL A 134 5.23 -22.37 -23.24
N GLN A 135 4.42 -21.59 -23.95
CA GLN A 135 4.38 -21.59 -25.42
C GLN A 135 5.75 -21.22 -26.02
N MET A 136 6.40 -20.17 -25.51
CA MET A 136 7.73 -19.76 -25.96
C MET A 136 8.80 -20.84 -25.71
N MET A 137 8.70 -21.57 -24.58
CA MET A 137 9.59 -22.70 -24.31
C MET A 137 9.33 -23.88 -25.27
N GLU A 138 8.07 -24.18 -25.59
CA GLU A 138 7.71 -25.19 -26.58
C GLU A 138 8.22 -24.84 -27.97
N GLU A 139 8.07 -23.58 -28.40
CA GLU A 139 8.61 -23.09 -29.67
C GLU A 139 10.13 -23.19 -29.71
N ARG A 140 10.81 -22.76 -28.64
CA ARG A 140 12.26 -22.89 -28.52
C ARG A 140 12.70 -24.36 -28.62
N ASN A 141 12.00 -25.27 -27.93
CA ASN A 141 12.29 -26.70 -27.98
C ASN A 141 12.05 -27.27 -29.38
N ARG A 142 10.98 -26.85 -30.06
CA ARG A 142 10.66 -27.26 -31.43
C ARG A 142 11.73 -26.80 -32.42
N ILE A 143 12.15 -25.54 -32.33
CA ILE A 143 13.22 -24.98 -33.16
C ILE A 143 14.53 -25.70 -32.88
N HIS A 144 14.88 -25.93 -31.62
CA HIS A 144 16.07 -26.67 -31.24
C HIS A 144 16.07 -28.11 -31.80
N GLY A 145 14.93 -28.80 -31.75
CA GLY A 145 14.76 -30.11 -32.38
C GLY A 145 14.96 -30.07 -33.90
N ALA A 146 14.46 -29.03 -34.57
CA ALA A 146 14.67 -28.84 -36.01
C ALA A 146 16.15 -28.56 -36.36
N TYR A 147 16.86 -27.77 -35.53
CA TYR A 147 18.30 -27.55 -35.69
C TYR A 147 19.10 -28.85 -35.54
N LEU A 148 18.81 -29.67 -34.53
CA LEU A 148 19.47 -30.97 -34.34
C LEU A 148 19.25 -31.90 -35.54
N GLN A 149 18.04 -31.94 -36.11
CA GLN A 149 17.76 -32.72 -37.31
C GLN A 149 18.50 -32.19 -38.54
N LEU A 150 18.62 -30.88 -38.68
CA LEU A 150 19.37 -30.25 -39.77
C LEU A 150 20.86 -30.57 -39.65
N GLU A 151 21.42 -30.49 -38.44
CA GLU A 151 22.81 -30.82 -38.16
C GLU A 151 23.13 -32.29 -38.49
N GLN A 152 22.24 -33.22 -38.12
CA GLN A 152 22.36 -34.63 -38.50
C GLN A 152 22.39 -34.81 -40.02
N ARG A 153 21.46 -34.17 -40.75
CA ARG A 153 21.45 -34.23 -42.22
C ARG A 153 22.70 -33.61 -42.86
N TYR A 154 23.23 -32.55 -42.25
CA TYR A 154 24.46 -31.93 -42.73
C TYR A 154 25.66 -32.86 -42.54
N GLN A 155 25.77 -33.52 -41.39
CA GLN A 155 26.81 -34.52 -41.13
C GLN A 155 26.69 -35.73 -42.07
N GLU A 156 25.47 -36.21 -42.32
CA GLU A 156 25.22 -37.27 -43.32
C GLU A 156 25.65 -36.83 -44.72
N LEU A 157 25.30 -35.60 -45.13
CA LEU A 157 25.69 -35.05 -46.43
C LEU A 157 27.21 -34.88 -46.55
N ASP A 158 27.88 -34.39 -45.50
CA ASP A 158 29.34 -34.22 -45.49
C ASP A 158 30.05 -35.56 -45.60
N SER A 159 29.60 -36.57 -44.85
CA SER A 159 30.16 -37.94 -44.91
C SER A 159 29.94 -38.61 -46.29
N THR A 160 28.75 -38.44 -46.88
CA THR A 160 28.44 -38.98 -48.21
C THR A 160 29.21 -38.25 -49.30
N PHE A 161 29.39 -36.94 -49.18
CA PHE A 161 30.22 -36.15 -50.08
C PHE A 161 31.69 -36.56 -49.99
N GLN A 162 32.25 -36.69 -48.79
CA GLN A 162 33.62 -37.20 -48.59
C GLN A 162 33.79 -38.57 -49.22
N HIS A 163 32.86 -39.51 -49.00
CA HIS A 163 32.91 -40.83 -49.62
C HIS A 163 32.86 -40.76 -51.15
N ALA A 164 31.98 -39.94 -51.72
CA ALA A 164 31.86 -39.76 -53.16
C ALA A 164 33.12 -39.11 -53.77
N VAL A 165 33.70 -38.12 -53.07
CA VAL A 165 34.97 -37.48 -53.48
C VAL A 165 36.12 -38.46 -53.37
N GLU A 166 36.20 -39.28 -52.32
CA GLU A 166 37.23 -40.31 -52.19
C GLU A 166 37.10 -41.39 -53.27
N GLU A 167 35.88 -41.84 -53.57
CA GLU A 167 35.62 -42.78 -54.66
C GLU A 167 35.97 -42.19 -56.03
N GLU A 168 35.53 -40.96 -56.32
CA GLU A 168 35.81 -40.32 -57.61
C GLU A 168 37.28 -39.91 -57.72
N ALA A 169 37.94 -39.49 -56.64
CA ALA A 169 39.38 -39.25 -56.61
C ALA A 169 40.14 -40.57 -56.81
N ARG A 170 39.72 -41.66 -56.18
CA ARG A 170 40.32 -42.98 -56.39
C ARG A 170 40.11 -43.47 -57.82
N LYS A 171 38.92 -43.27 -58.38
CA LYS A 171 38.60 -43.57 -59.77
C LYS A 171 39.42 -42.71 -60.72
N MET A 172 39.50 -41.40 -60.51
CA MET A 172 40.35 -40.48 -61.29
C MET A 172 41.83 -40.78 -61.13
N VAL A 173 42.31 -41.25 -59.97
CA VAL A 173 43.72 -41.69 -59.80
C VAL A 173 43.96 -42.98 -60.59
N ILE A 174 43.00 -43.91 -60.59
CA ILE A 174 43.07 -45.13 -61.40
C ILE A 174 43.01 -44.78 -62.89
N GLU A 175 42.05 -43.95 -63.30
CA GLU A 175 41.89 -43.48 -64.68
C GLU A 175 43.07 -42.61 -65.11
N ALA A 176 43.62 -41.74 -64.25
CA ALA A 176 44.85 -40.98 -64.51
C ALA A 176 46.06 -41.90 -64.58
N SER A 177 46.16 -42.93 -63.75
CA SER A 177 47.23 -43.93 -63.90
C SER A 177 47.10 -44.71 -65.21
N GLN A 178 45.88 -44.90 -65.72
CA GLN A 178 45.59 -45.52 -67.02
C GLN A 178 45.68 -44.55 -68.22
N THR A 179 45.49 -43.24 -68.01
CA THR A 179 45.50 -42.20 -69.06
C THR A 179 46.78 -41.37 -69.08
N ILE A 180 47.63 -41.43 -68.05
CA ILE A 180 49.05 -41.01 -68.11
C ILE A 180 49.82 -41.94 -69.07
N GLU A 181 49.29 -43.12 -69.37
CA GLU A 181 49.74 -43.93 -70.52
C GLU A 181 49.23 -43.41 -71.89
N LEU A 182 48.24 -42.49 -71.97
CA LEU A 182 47.56 -42.18 -73.24
C LEU A 182 47.18 -40.72 -73.60
N SER A 183 47.03 -39.72 -72.73
CA SER A 183 46.85 -38.34 -73.23
C SER A 183 46.99 -37.20 -72.21
N THR A 184 47.86 -36.24 -72.53
CA THR A 184 48.01 -34.91 -71.94
C THR A 184 46.93 -33.92 -72.41
N GLY A 185 46.31 -33.23 -71.44
CA GLY A 185 46.12 -31.78 -71.46
C GLY A 185 44.89 -31.19 -72.18
N LYS A 186 43.84 -30.85 -71.41
CA LYS A 186 43.25 -29.49 -71.32
C LYS A 186 42.03 -29.46 -70.41
N ILE A 187 41.97 -28.45 -69.55
CA ILE A 187 40.84 -28.17 -68.64
C ILE A 187 39.67 -27.58 -69.46
N PRO A 188 38.42 -28.01 -69.25
CA PRO A 188 37.28 -27.61 -70.09
C PRO A 188 36.78 -26.20 -69.75
N ALA A 189 36.47 -25.40 -70.78
CA ALA A 189 35.99 -24.02 -70.69
C ALA A 189 34.68 -23.84 -69.89
N LEU A 190 33.89 -24.90 -69.68
CA LEU A 190 32.63 -24.88 -68.95
C LEU A 190 32.79 -24.58 -67.45
N LEU A 191 33.92 -24.97 -66.85
CA LEU A 191 34.22 -24.70 -65.43
C LEU A 191 34.41 -23.21 -65.15
N GLN A 192 34.90 -22.46 -66.13
CA GLN A 192 35.17 -21.03 -65.98
C GLN A 192 33.90 -20.17 -66.04
N GLU A 193 32.85 -20.66 -66.70
CA GLU A 193 31.56 -19.98 -66.81
C GLU A 193 30.69 -20.22 -65.56
N ALA A 194 30.74 -21.43 -65.00
CA ALA A 194 30.09 -21.78 -63.74
C ALA A 194 30.68 -21.00 -62.55
N VAL A 195 32.02 -20.82 -62.51
CA VAL A 195 32.69 -20.03 -61.46
C VAL A 195 32.26 -18.56 -61.52
N LYS A 196 32.12 -17.97 -62.71
CA LYS A 196 31.65 -16.59 -62.86
C LYS A 196 30.17 -16.41 -62.48
N ALA A 197 29.33 -17.39 -62.80
CA ALA A 197 27.93 -17.39 -62.37
C ALA A 197 27.81 -17.55 -60.84
N LEU A 198 28.65 -18.40 -60.24
CA LEU A 198 28.72 -18.58 -58.80
C LEU A 198 29.21 -17.31 -58.09
N GLU A 199 30.26 -16.66 -58.61
CA GLU A 199 30.75 -15.36 -58.10
C GLU A 199 29.65 -14.29 -58.17
N ALA A 200 28.91 -14.21 -59.28
CA ALA A 200 27.82 -13.26 -59.41
C ALA A 200 26.69 -13.53 -58.40
N GLN A 201 26.41 -14.80 -58.11
CA GLN A 201 25.38 -15.21 -57.15
C GLN A 201 25.81 -14.97 -55.69
N THR A 202 27.09 -15.17 -55.35
CA THR A 202 27.62 -14.86 -54.01
C THR A 202 27.59 -13.35 -53.75
N TRP A 203 27.93 -12.52 -54.74
CA TRP A 203 27.81 -11.06 -54.61
C TRP A 203 26.37 -10.59 -54.39
N GLN A 204 25.39 -11.27 -55.02
CA GLN A 204 23.98 -10.94 -54.85
C GLN A 204 23.43 -11.39 -53.49
N ALA A 205 23.91 -12.52 -52.95
CA ALA A 205 23.59 -12.98 -51.61
C ALA A 205 24.21 -12.06 -50.53
N ASP A 206 25.48 -11.69 -50.67
CA ASP A 206 26.19 -10.82 -49.74
C ASP A 206 25.57 -9.42 -49.66
N SER A 207 25.16 -8.86 -50.80
CA SER A 207 24.45 -7.57 -50.83
C SER A 207 23.08 -7.63 -50.16
N LYS A 208 22.36 -8.75 -50.28
CA LYS A 208 21.09 -8.96 -49.58
C LYS A 208 21.29 -9.06 -48.07
N HIS A 209 22.27 -9.84 -47.61
CA HIS A 209 22.58 -9.96 -46.19
C HIS A 209 23.09 -8.66 -45.58
N LEU A 210 23.83 -7.85 -46.35
CA LEU A 210 24.26 -6.52 -45.90
C LEU A 210 23.06 -5.59 -45.68
N ILE A 211 22.06 -5.62 -46.56
CA ILE A 211 20.83 -4.81 -46.41
C ILE A 211 20.03 -5.28 -45.19
N GLU A 212 19.88 -6.59 -45.00
CA GLU A 212 19.20 -7.18 -43.84
C GLU A 212 19.92 -6.79 -42.53
N ALA A 213 21.25 -6.85 -42.50
CA ALA A 213 22.04 -6.44 -41.34
C ALA A 213 21.95 -4.94 -41.05
N LEU A 214 21.92 -4.10 -42.09
CA LEU A 214 21.72 -2.65 -41.94
C LEU A 214 20.31 -2.32 -41.44
N TYR A 215 19.30 -3.05 -41.90
CA TYR A 215 17.92 -2.93 -41.41
C TYR A 215 17.84 -3.28 -39.93
N LEU A 216 18.36 -4.45 -39.53
CA LEU A 216 18.38 -4.88 -38.13
C LEU A 216 19.12 -3.89 -37.24
N LYS A 217 20.26 -3.37 -37.70
CA LYS A 217 21.01 -2.35 -36.96
C LYS A 217 20.19 -1.09 -36.73
N ASN A 218 19.41 -0.66 -37.72
CA ASN A 218 18.56 0.52 -37.60
C ASN A 218 17.38 0.27 -36.66
N GLU A 219 16.79 -0.92 -36.70
CA GLU A 219 15.72 -1.35 -35.80
C GLU A 219 16.21 -1.44 -34.34
N VAL A 220 17.36 -2.07 -34.09
CA VAL A 220 18.00 -2.10 -32.76
C VAL A 220 18.29 -0.69 -32.25
N LYS A 221 18.71 0.23 -33.15
CA LYS A 221 18.93 1.63 -32.79
C LYS A 221 17.64 2.34 -32.39
N GLN A 222 16.53 2.10 -33.10
CA GLN A 222 15.22 2.64 -32.74
C GLN A 222 14.72 2.07 -31.41
N MET A 223 14.88 0.76 -31.20
CA MET A 223 14.50 0.11 -29.95
C MET A 223 15.34 0.63 -28.77
N ALA A 224 16.64 0.87 -28.96
CA ALA A 224 17.49 1.48 -27.95
C ALA A 224 17.09 2.93 -27.62
N GLN A 225 16.60 3.69 -28.60
CA GLN A 225 16.05 5.03 -28.38
C GLN A 225 14.76 4.96 -27.56
N HIS A 226 13.84 4.05 -27.91
CA HIS A 226 12.59 3.85 -27.18
C HIS A 226 12.84 3.43 -25.72
N LEU A 227 13.76 2.50 -25.49
CA LEU A 227 14.18 2.10 -24.14
C LEU A 227 14.79 3.25 -23.34
N ALA A 228 15.52 4.16 -23.99
CA ALA A 228 16.08 5.33 -23.32
C ALA A 228 14.99 6.33 -22.92
N GLU A 229 13.95 6.49 -23.74
CA GLU A 229 12.78 7.31 -23.44
C GLU A 229 11.95 6.71 -22.30
N GLU A 230 11.67 5.40 -22.32
CA GLU A 230 10.98 4.70 -21.23
C GLU A 230 11.74 4.82 -19.91
N ARG A 231 13.07 4.65 -19.93
CA ARG A 231 13.89 4.83 -18.72
C ARG A 231 13.78 6.24 -18.14
N ARG A 232 13.74 7.27 -18.99
CA ARG A 232 13.51 8.66 -18.54
C ARG A 232 12.14 8.83 -17.92
N GLN A 233 11.09 8.31 -18.56
CA GLN A 233 9.73 8.38 -18.01
C GLN A 233 9.63 7.66 -16.66
N LEU A 234 10.29 6.52 -16.52
CA LEU A 234 10.31 5.74 -15.28
C LEU A 234 11.07 6.48 -14.17
N GLU A 235 12.18 7.17 -14.50
CA GLU A 235 12.89 8.04 -13.56
C GLU A 235 12.03 9.24 -13.11
N GLU A 236 11.29 9.87 -14.02
CA GLU A 236 10.37 10.96 -13.71
C GLU A 236 9.23 10.50 -12.79
N GLN A 237 8.60 9.35 -13.10
CA GLN A 237 7.57 8.75 -12.25
C GLN A 237 8.12 8.41 -10.86
N ARG A 238 9.34 7.87 -10.79
CA ARG A 238 9.99 7.56 -9.52
C ARG A 238 10.24 8.82 -8.69
N GLN A 239 10.68 9.92 -9.31
CA GLN A 239 10.85 11.21 -8.64
C GLN A 239 9.50 11.76 -8.12
N GLN A 240 8.43 11.65 -8.91
CA GLN A 240 7.08 12.04 -8.48
C GLN A 240 6.59 11.21 -7.29
N LEU A 241 6.81 9.89 -7.31
CA LEU A 241 6.46 9.01 -6.20
C LEU A 241 7.23 9.37 -4.92
N PHE A 242 8.53 9.67 -5.02
CA PHE A 242 9.31 10.13 -3.86
C PHE A 242 8.80 11.46 -3.31
N ALA A 243 8.43 12.40 -4.18
CA ALA A 243 7.84 13.67 -3.75
C ALA A 243 6.50 13.44 -3.03
N MET A 244 5.64 12.57 -3.57
CA MET A 244 4.35 12.22 -2.95
C MET A 244 4.53 11.49 -1.61
N GLN A 245 5.49 10.56 -1.53
CA GLN A 245 5.81 9.88 -0.28
C GLN A 245 6.29 10.86 0.79
N HIS A 246 7.12 11.85 0.39
CA HIS A 246 7.61 12.86 1.31
C HIS A 246 6.49 13.78 1.82
N THR A 247 5.55 14.20 0.96
CA THR A 247 4.41 15.02 1.38
C THR A 247 3.44 14.23 2.27
N ALA A 248 3.19 12.95 1.96
CA ALA A 248 2.38 12.07 2.79
C ALA A 248 2.98 11.89 4.19
N HIS A 249 4.29 11.68 4.28
CA HIS A 249 4.97 11.56 5.57
C HIS A 249 4.86 12.84 6.41
N GLN A 250 5.05 14.00 5.78
CA GLN A 250 4.85 15.30 6.45
C GLN A 250 3.42 15.49 6.94
N GLN A 251 2.42 15.07 6.15
CA GLN A 251 1.03 15.17 6.53
C GLN A 251 0.71 14.29 7.75
N ILE A 252 1.23 13.06 7.79
CA ILE A 252 1.10 12.17 8.96
C ILE A 252 1.72 12.80 10.21
N GLU A 253 2.92 13.39 10.08
CA GLU A 253 3.60 14.05 11.20
C GLU A 253 2.78 15.25 11.73
N LEU A 254 2.20 16.04 10.83
CA LEU A 254 1.31 17.16 11.19
C LEU A 254 0.03 16.67 11.89
N HIS A 255 -0.59 15.60 11.39
CA HIS A 255 -1.76 14.99 12.04
C HIS A 255 -1.42 14.49 13.44
N GLN A 256 -0.28 13.82 13.61
CA GLN A 256 0.17 13.34 14.91
C GLN A 256 0.40 14.50 15.90
N LYS A 257 1.06 15.57 15.44
CA LYS A 257 1.25 16.79 16.26
C LYS A 257 -0.08 17.44 16.64
N ALA A 258 -1.02 17.53 15.72
CA ALA A 258 -2.35 18.07 15.98
C ALA A 258 -3.15 17.22 16.97
N ALA A 259 -3.13 15.89 16.82
CA ALA A 259 -3.78 14.96 17.74
C ALA A 259 -3.18 15.05 19.16
N GLN A 260 -1.86 15.08 19.28
CA GLN A 260 -1.19 15.27 20.57
C GLN A 260 -1.51 16.63 21.20
N ALA A 261 -1.62 17.70 20.40
CA ALA A 261 -1.99 19.02 20.89
C ALA A 261 -3.43 19.02 21.43
N ARG A 262 -4.37 18.38 20.74
CA ARG A 262 -5.76 18.22 21.18
C ARG A 262 -5.87 17.41 22.48
N LEU A 263 -5.15 16.29 22.58
CA LEU A 263 -5.07 15.51 23.81
C LEU A 263 -4.50 16.33 24.97
N ARG A 264 -3.38 17.03 24.77
CA ARG A 264 -2.81 17.92 25.78
C ARG A 264 -3.77 19.04 26.20
N ALA A 265 -4.54 19.61 25.27
CA ALA A 265 -5.54 20.61 25.58
C ALA A 265 -6.67 20.01 26.44
N ARG A 266 -7.20 18.83 26.08
CA ARG A 266 -8.21 18.12 26.88
C ARG A 266 -7.70 17.80 28.28
N TRP A 267 -6.50 17.27 28.41
CA TRP A 267 -5.90 16.97 29.71
C TRP A 267 -5.70 18.23 30.57
N LYS A 268 -5.32 19.36 29.97
CA LYS A 268 -5.25 20.64 30.69
C LYS A 268 -6.62 21.08 31.21
N VAL A 269 -7.66 21.00 30.38
CA VAL A 269 -9.02 21.38 30.78
C VAL A 269 -9.53 20.46 31.89
N VAL A 270 -9.31 19.14 31.77
CA VAL A 270 -9.67 18.17 32.81
C VAL A 270 -8.90 18.44 34.11
N SER A 271 -7.59 18.69 34.02
CA SER A 271 -6.76 19.01 35.19
C SER A 271 -7.18 20.31 35.88
N LEU A 272 -7.60 21.31 35.12
CA LEU A 272 -8.02 22.61 35.64
C LEU A 272 -9.44 22.54 36.23
N CYS A 273 -10.34 21.77 35.60
CA CYS A 273 -11.68 21.51 36.12
C CYS A 273 -11.62 20.68 37.41
N THR A 274 -10.79 19.63 37.46
CA THR A 274 -10.59 18.80 38.66
C THR A 274 -9.94 19.58 39.80
N SER A 275 -8.97 20.45 39.54
CA SER A 275 -8.37 21.29 40.59
C SER A 275 -9.38 22.29 41.17
N ILE A 276 -10.18 22.95 40.33
CA ILE A 276 -11.26 23.84 40.78
C ILE A 276 -12.31 23.07 41.58
N GLY A 277 -12.72 21.89 41.09
CA GLY A 277 -13.69 21.03 41.78
C GLY A 277 -13.19 20.57 43.15
N LEU A 278 -11.93 20.17 43.25
CA LEU A 278 -11.32 19.73 44.51
C LEU A 278 -11.17 20.88 45.50
N LEU A 279 -10.87 22.09 45.02
CA LEU A 279 -10.83 23.30 45.84
C LEU A 279 -12.22 23.66 46.38
N GLY A 280 -13.25 23.61 45.53
CA GLY A 280 -14.64 23.80 45.96
C GLY A 280 -15.09 22.77 46.99
N LEU A 281 -14.74 21.50 46.78
CA LEU A 281 -15.04 20.42 47.72
C LEU A 281 -14.32 20.58 49.05
N LEU A 282 -13.08 21.07 49.04
CA LEU A 282 -12.32 21.34 50.26
C LEU A 282 -12.96 22.47 51.08
N VAL A 283 -13.42 23.54 50.42
CA VAL A 283 -14.17 24.63 51.06
C VAL A 283 -15.45 24.12 51.71
N THR A 284 -16.26 23.36 50.97
CA THR A 284 -17.53 22.84 51.51
C THR A 284 -17.29 21.88 52.67
N LEU A 285 -16.27 21.01 52.58
CA LEU A 285 -15.90 20.09 53.66
C LEU A 285 -15.48 20.85 54.94
N GLN A 286 -14.72 21.95 54.81
CA GLN A 286 -14.35 22.79 55.95
C GLN A 286 -15.58 23.40 56.64
N PHE A 287 -16.56 23.90 55.88
CA PHE A 287 -17.82 24.41 56.45
C PHE A 287 -18.64 23.32 57.15
N VAL A 288 -18.71 22.12 56.56
CA VAL A 288 -19.40 20.96 57.16
C VAL A 288 -18.72 20.55 58.48
N PHE A 289 -17.39 20.52 58.54
CA PHE A 289 -16.66 20.23 59.79
C PHE A 289 -16.91 21.28 60.87
N LEU A 290 -16.88 22.57 60.52
CA LEU A 290 -17.17 23.66 61.47
C LEU A 290 -18.60 23.58 61.99
N TYR A 291 -19.56 23.25 61.12
CA TYR A 291 -20.95 23.01 61.50
C TYR A 291 -21.07 21.82 62.47
N PHE A 292 -20.43 20.70 62.15
CA PHE A 292 -20.46 19.50 62.99
C PHE A 292 -19.83 19.73 64.38
N LEU A 293 -18.73 20.48 64.44
CA LEU A 293 -18.00 20.79 65.68
C LEU A 293 -18.69 21.86 66.56
N HIS A 294 -19.83 22.42 66.16
CA HIS A 294 -20.61 23.40 66.94
C HIS A 294 -19.78 24.60 67.44
N VAL A 295 -18.76 25.01 66.69
CA VAL A 295 -17.93 26.17 67.05
C VAL A 295 -18.75 27.44 66.84
N LYS A 296 -18.90 28.26 67.89
CA LYS A 296 -19.55 29.58 67.77
C LYS A 296 -18.80 30.40 66.73
N MET A 297 -19.49 30.79 65.66
CA MET A 297 -18.95 31.52 64.50
C MET A 297 -18.41 32.90 64.92
N ALA A 298 -17.18 32.93 65.43
CA ALA A 298 -16.42 34.16 65.57
C ALA A 298 -15.77 34.48 64.22
N PRO A 299 -15.86 35.73 63.72
CA PRO A 299 -15.35 36.12 62.40
C PRO A 299 -13.84 35.89 62.22
N SER A 300 -13.08 35.81 63.31
CA SER A 300 -11.65 35.45 63.30
C SER A 300 -11.37 34.02 62.84
N VAL A 301 -12.28 33.07 63.14
CA VAL A 301 -12.13 31.66 62.76
C VAL A 301 -12.38 31.49 61.26
N SER A 302 -13.35 32.22 60.70
CA SER A 302 -13.63 32.22 59.26
C SER A 302 -12.44 32.74 58.44
N ILE A 303 -11.76 33.80 58.91
CA ILE A 303 -10.58 34.35 58.25
C ILE A 303 -9.40 33.38 58.30
N ALA A 304 -9.19 32.70 59.44
CA ALA A 304 -8.11 31.72 59.59
C ALA A 304 -8.28 30.49 58.67
N VAL A 305 -9.51 30.11 58.35
CA VAL A 305 -9.83 29.00 57.43
C VAL A 305 -9.67 29.40 55.97
N ILE A 306 -10.00 30.65 55.61
CA ILE A 306 -9.90 31.14 54.23
C ILE A 306 -8.45 31.50 53.84
N ALA A 307 -7.64 31.98 54.79
CA ALA A 307 -6.25 32.37 54.56
C ALA A 307 -5.37 31.32 53.84
N PRO A 308 -5.33 30.03 54.25
CA PRO A 308 -4.52 29.02 53.56
C PRO A 308 -5.01 28.73 52.13
N ILE A 309 -6.31 28.85 51.85
CA ILE A 309 -6.86 28.66 50.50
C ILE A 309 -6.40 29.78 49.57
N VAL A 310 -6.49 31.04 50.03
CA VAL A 310 -6.02 32.21 49.28
C VAL A 310 -4.51 32.10 49.04
N LEU A 311 -3.75 31.68 50.05
CA LEU A 311 -2.30 31.48 49.93
C LEU A 311 -1.95 30.38 48.92
N CYS A 312 -2.68 29.26 48.89
CA CYS A 312 -2.50 28.20 47.88
C CYS A 312 -2.85 28.66 46.45
N VAL A 313 -3.90 29.46 46.27
CA VAL A 313 -4.26 30.02 44.95
C VAL A 313 -3.18 30.98 44.45
N VAL A 314 -2.68 31.88 45.32
CA VAL A 314 -1.60 32.82 44.97
C VAL A 314 -0.31 32.08 44.63
N LEU A 315 0.10 31.08 45.44
CA LEU A 315 1.29 30.28 45.15
C LEU A 315 1.15 29.53 43.83
N SER A 316 -0.01 28.94 43.53
CA SER A 316 -0.24 28.23 42.27
C SER A 316 -0.07 29.15 41.05
N PHE A 317 -0.57 30.38 41.14
CA PHE A 317 -0.44 31.37 40.07
C PHE A 317 1.02 31.86 39.90
N VAL A 318 1.73 32.07 41.00
CA VAL A 318 3.14 32.50 40.99
C VAL A 318 4.05 31.40 40.46
N PHE A 319 3.77 30.13 40.75
CA PHE A 319 4.59 29.01 40.26
C PHE A 319 4.29 28.62 38.80
N GLU A 320 3.09 28.82 38.25
CA GLU A 320 2.82 28.49 36.84
C GLU A 320 3.66 29.31 35.84
N GLN A 321 3.88 30.60 36.11
CA GLN A 321 4.64 31.47 35.21
C GLN A 321 6.11 31.03 34.98
N PRO A 322 6.95 30.79 36.00
CA PRO A 322 8.35 30.41 35.79
C PRO A 322 8.51 29.04 35.13
N PHE A 323 7.63 28.07 35.42
CA PHE A 323 7.71 26.73 34.83
C PHE A 323 7.46 26.73 33.31
N THR A 324 6.57 27.61 32.81
CA THR A 324 6.34 27.73 31.36
C THR A 324 7.54 28.35 30.63
N MET A 325 8.21 29.32 31.25
CA MET A 325 9.39 29.98 30.70
C MET A 325 10.60 29.04 30.61
N ILE A 326 10.86 28.26 31.67
CA ILE A 326 11.95 27.26 31.70
C ILE A 326 11.71 26.17 30.64
N ARG A 327 10.46 25.72 30.47
CA ARG A 327 10.10 24.73 29.45
C ARG A 327 10.29 25.25 28.02
N HIS A 328 10.04 26.54 27.80
CA HIS A 328 10.33 27.17 26.51
C HIS A 328 11.84 27.22 26.25
N MET A 329 12.65 27.61 27.23
CA MET A 329 14.11 27.64 27.10
C MET A 329 14.72 26.23 26.88
N TYR A 330 14.19 25.20 27.53
CA TYR A 330 14.70 23.83 27.38
C TYR A 330 14.36 23.22 26.01
N LYS A 331 13.25 23.63 25.39
CA LYS A 331 12.86 23.19 24.04
C LYS A 331 13.54 23.98 22.92
N SER A 332 13.94 25.22 23.15
CA SER A 332 14.72 26.01 22.19
C SER A 332 16.22 25.73 22.26
N ALA A 333 16.69 24.99 23.26
CA ALA A 333 18.06 24.48 23.29
C ALA A 333 18.22 23.33 22.26
N PRO A 334 19.06 23.50 21.22
CA PRO A 334 19.25 22.48 20.19
C PRO A 334 19.85 21.24 20.82
N HIS A 335 19.05 20.16 20.92
CA HIS A 335 19.57 18.86 21.29
C HIS A 335 20.54 18.40 20.21
N LYS A 336 21.83 18.38 20.53
CA LYS A 336 22.86 17.77 19.68
C LYS A 336 22.45 16.33 19.41
N ARG A 337 22.07 16.06 18.16
CA ARG A 337 21.93 14.72 17.59
C ARG A 337 23.27 14.02 17.81
N LYS A 338 23.30 12.98 18.65
CA LYS A 338 24.46 12.10 18.74
C LYS A 338 24.59 11.42 17.38
N VAL A 339 25.74 11.62 16.75
CA VAL A 339 26.22 10.89 15.56
C VAL A 339 26.46 9.45 15.96
#